data_AF-E9DKS4-F1
#
_entry.id   AF-E9DKS4-F1
#
_cell.length_a   1.000
_cell.length_b   1.000
_cell.length_c   1.000
_cell.angle_alpha   90.00
_cell.angle_beta   90.00
_cell.angle_gamma   90.00
#
_symmetry.space_group_name_H-M   'P 1'
#
loop_
_entity.id
_entity.type
_entity.pdbx_description
1 polymer ?
#
loop_
_entity_poly.entity_id
_entity_poly.type
_entity_poly.pdbx_seq_one_letter_code
_entity_poly.pdbx_strand_id
1 'polypeptide(L)'
;MQKRNILGIFVGLFIGLVTVLGMSLFIFINLKYHSVYYAQHIPHKEGTEPDIIMLMENNGWIYTPEIDSIRYDDDRTNAIINDKL
;
A
#
# COMPACT_ATOMS: atom_id res chain seq x y z
N MET A 1 -15.39 6.67 -44.15
CA MET A 1 -15.99 7.00 -42.83
C MET A 1 -15.82 5.88 -41.79
N GLN A 2 -15.88 4.60 -42.17
CA GLN A 2 -15.79 3.44 -41.26
C GLN A 2 -14.47 3.30 -40.45
N LYS A 3 -13.30 3.61 -41.05
CA LYS A 3 -11.98 3.50 -40.37
C LYS A 3 -11.79 4.49 -39.21
N ARG A 4 -12.42 5.67 -39.28
CA ARG A 4 -12.30 6.73 -38.25
C ARG A 4 -13.06 6.36 -36.97
N ASN A 5 -14.14 5.57 -37.10
CA ASN A 5 -14.92 5.09 -35.96
C ASN A 5 -14.19 3.99 -35.18
N ILE A 6 -13.46 3.09 -35.87
CA ILE A 6 -12.68 2.02 -35.22
C ILE A 6 -11.51 2.61 -34.42
N LEU A 7 -10.78 3.57 -34.99
CA LEU A 7 -9.68 4.24 -34.29
C LEU A 7 -10.17 4.95 -33.02
N GLY A 8 -11.31 5.65 -33.09
CA GLY A 8 -11.91 6.29 -31.93
C GLY A 8 -12.28 5.31 -30.82
N ILE A 9 -12.82 4.14 -31.17
CA ILE A 9 -13.12 3.06 -30.21
C ILE A 9 -11.84 2.53 -29.56
N PHE A 10 -10.80 2.23 -30.34
CA PHE A 10 -9.53 1.75 -29.80
C PHE A 10 -8.88 2.76 -28.85
N VAL A 11 -8.85 4.04 -29.23
CA VAL A 11 -8.32 5.12 -28.37
C VAL A 11 -9.14 5.25 -27.09
N GLY A 12 -10.48 5.22 -27.20
CA GLY A 12 -11.37 5.27 -26.04
C GLY A 12 -11.16 4.09 -25.08
N LEU A 13 -11.05 2.87 -25.62
CA LEU A 13 -10.77 1.67 -24.81
C LEU A 13 -9.40 1.74 -24.13
N PHE A 14 -8.37 2.22 -24.85
CA PHE A 14 -7.03 2.36 -24.29
C PHE A 14 -6.99 3.39 -23.15
N ILE A 15 -7.61 4.56 -23.34
CA ILE A 15 -7.72 5.58 -22.29
C ILE A 15 -8.48 5.05 -21.08
N GLY A 16 -9.61 4.35 -21.31
CA GLY A 16 -10.39 3.73 -20.24
C GLY A 16 -9.56 2.71 -19.45
N LEU A 17 -8.83 1.84 -20.15
CA LEU A 17 -7.94 0.85 -19.52
C LEU A 17 -6.84 1.53 -18.69
N VAL A 18 -6.12 2.49 -19.27
CA VAL A 18 -5.05 3.23 -18.56
C VAL A 18 -5.60 3.96 -17.33
N THR A 19 -6.81 4.53 -17.42
CA THR A 19 -7.45 5.22 -16.30
C THR A 19 -7.76 4.24 -15.16
N VAL A 20 -8.39 3.09 -15.47
CA VAL A 20 -8.71 2.07 -14.48
C VAL A 20 -7.44 1.52 -13.83
N LEU A 21 -6.42 1.20 -14.63
CA LEU A 21 -5.13 0.72 -14.11
C LEU A 21 -4.43 1.77 -13.25
N GLY A 22 -4.41 3.03 -13.68
CA GLY A 22 -3.80 4.13 -12.94
C GLY A 22 -4.48 4.39 -11.60
N MET A 23 -5.82 4.44 -11.58
CA MET A 23 -6.60 4.57 -10.34
C MET A 23 -6.39 3.37 -9.42
N SER A 24 -6.35 2.15 -9.97
CA SER A 24 -6.14 0.93 -9.18
C SER A 24 -4.76 0.91 -8.54
N LEU A 25 -3.72 1.29 -9.29
CA LEU A 25 -2.35 1.40 -8.78
C LEU A 25 -2.23 2.49 -7.73
N PHE A 26 -2.86 3.65 -7.95
CA PHE A 26 -2.89 4.74 -6.97
C PHE A 26 -3.54 4.29 -5.65
N ILE A 27 -4.71 3.64 -5.72
CA ILE A 27 -5.40 3.10 -4.55
C ILE A 27 -4.52 2.06 -3.85
N PHE A 28 -3.90 1.15 -4.61
CA PHE A 28 -3.01 0.12 -4.06
C PHE A 28 -1.85 0.73 -3.28
N ILE A 29 -1.14 1.70 -3.86
CA ILE A 29 -0.03 2.39 -3.20
C ILE A 29 -0.52 3.13 -1.97
N ASN A 30 -1.66 3.82 -2.05
CA ASN A 30 -2.19 4.57 -0.92
C ASN A 30 -2.60 3.67 0.27
N LEU A 31 -3.29 2.55 -0.02
CA LEU A 31 -3.64 1.55 1.00
C LEU A 31 -2.40 0.91 1.64
N LYS A 32 -1.34 0.68 0.85
CA LYS A 32 -0.07 0.17 1.37
C LYS A 32 0.63 1.21 2.23
N TYR A 33 0.87 2.41 1.71
CA TYR A 33 1.63 3.44 2.41
C TYR A 33 0.95 3.88 3.73
N HIS A 34 -0.39 3.87 3.79
CA HIS A 34 -1.17 4.22 4.97
C HIS A 34 -1.84 3.02 5.66
N SER A 35 -1.32 1.80 5.45
CA SER A 35 -1.96 0.56 5.94
C SER A 35 -2.17 0.56 7.45
N VAL A 36 -1.19 1.04 8.22
CA VAL A 36 -1.26 1.15 9.69
C VAL A 36 -2.40 2.06 10.11
N TYR A 37 -2.52 3.24 9.49
CA TYR A 37 -3.61 4.18 9.78
C TYR A 37 -4.97 3.55 9.50
N TYR A 38 -5.15 2.90 8.35
CA TYR A 38 -6.42 2.24 8.05
C TYR A 38 -6.74 1.12 9.03
N ALA A 39 -5.76 0.30 9.42
CA ALA A 39 -5.96 -0.77 10.38
C ALA A 39 -6.43 -0.26 11.76
N GLN A 40 -5.91 0.88 12.22
CA GLN A 40 -6.33 1.51 13.47
C GLN A 40 -7.77 2.04 13.43
N HIS A 41 -8.26 2.44 12.24
CA HIS A 41 -9.53 3.16 12.10
C HIS A 41 -10.65 2.30 11.51
N ILE A 42 -10.37 1.06 11.12
CA ILE A 42 -11.39 0.11 10.68
C ILE A 42 -11.97 -0.60 11.91
N PRO A 43 -13.30 -0.74 12.04
CA PRO A 43 -13.90 -1.52 13.12
C PRO A 43 -13.32 -2.93 13.20
N HIS A 44 -12.74 -3.27 14.35
CA HIS A 44 -12.17 -4.57 14.63
C HIS A 44 -12.63 -5.07 16.02
N LYS A 45 -12.38 -6.35 16.30
CA LYS A 45 -12.79 -6.95 17.59
C LYS A 45 -11.99 -6.34 18.73
N GLU A 46 -12.60 -6.32 19.91
CA GLU A 46 -11.88 -5.93 21.13
C GLU A 46 -10.77 -6.95 21.42
N GLY A 47 -9.60 -6.45 21.82
CA GLY A 47 -8.41 -7.27 22.07
C GLY A 47 -7.61 -7.67 20.82
N THR A 48 -7.91 -7.10 19.65
CA THR A 48 -7.05 -7.25 18.45
C THR A 48 -6.26 -5.98 18.17
N GLU A 49 -5.01 -6.13 17.74
CA GLU A 49 -4.10 -5.03 17.37
C GLU A 49 -3.74 -5.13 15.88
N PRO A 50 -4.69 -4.86 14.96
CA PRO A 50 -4.46 -5.02 13.52
C PRO A 50 -3.43 -4.03 12.97
N ASP A 51 -3.18 -2.94 13.67
CA ASP A 51 -2.19 -1.93 13.33
C ASP A 51 -0.76 -2.42 13.54
N ILE A 52 -0.49 -3.17 14.62
CA ILE A 52 0.79 -3.85 14.84
C ILE A 52 1.03 -4.91 13.76
N ILE A 53 0.00 -5.67 13.39
CA ILE A 53 0.09 -6.64 12.29
C ILE A 53 0.43 -5.94 10.97
N MET A 54 -0.26 -4.84 10.64
CA MET A 54 0.02 -4.07 9.41
C MET A 54 1.39 -3.39 9.43
N LEU A 55 1.89 -2.97 10.60
CA LEU A 55 3.24 -2.44 10.77
C LEU A 55 4.27 -3.52 10.39
N MET A 56 4.10 -4.74 10.91
CA MET A 56 5.00 -5.86 10.65
C MET A 56 4.89 -6.34 9.20
N GLU A 57 3.69 -6.54 8.66
CA GLU A 57 3.51 -7.09 7.31
C GLU A 57 3.93 -6.12 6.21
N ASN A 58 3.92 -4.81 6.49
CA ASN A 58 4.09 -3.78 5.49
C ASN A 58 5.26 -2.81 5.73
N ASN A 59 6.21 -3.17 6.60
CA ASN A 59 7.36 -2.33 6.99
C ASN A 59 8.14 -1.73 5.79
N GLY A 60 8.30 -2.47 4.68
CA GLY A 60 9.02 -2.01 3.49
C GLY A 60 8.25 -1.01 2.62
N TRP A 61 6.95 -0.80 2.89
CA TRP A 61 6.10 0.13 2.15
C TRP A 61 5.70 1.36 2.97
N ILE A 62 5.74 1.27 4.29
CA ILE A 62 5.37 2.35 5.20
C ILE A 62 6.58 3.19 5.59
N TYR A 63 6.34 4.43 6.01
CA TYR A 63 7.40 5.24 6.60
C TYR A 63 7.88 4.59 7.91
N THR A 64 9.17 4.27 7.96
CA THR A 64 9.83 3.76 9.14
C THR A 64 10.65 4.88 9.76
N PRO A 65 10.29 5.37 10.96
CA PRO A 65 11.04 6.45 11.61
C PRO A 65 12.40 5.94 12.11
N GLU A 66 13.42 6.79 12.01
CA GLU A 66 14.71 6.54 12.66
C GLU A 66 14.58 6.87 14.15
N ILE A 67 14.67 5.85 15.00
CA ILE A 67 14.59 5.98 16.46
C ILE A 67 15.89 5.47 17.06
N ASP A 68 16.48 6.26 17.96
CA ASP A 68 17.74 5.91 18.64
C ASP A 68 17.65 4.53 19.32
N SER A 69 18.57 3.65 18.91
CA SER A 69 18.69 2.26 19.38
C SER A 69 17.53 1.33 19.04
N ILE A 70 16.68 1.71 18.08
CA ILE A 70 15.75 0.80 17.43
C ILE A 70 16.24 0.55 16.00
N ARG A 71 16.39 -0.72 15.64
CA ARG A 71 16.73 -1.14 14.28
C ARG A 71 15.57 -1.92 13.67
N TYR A 72 15.29 -1.62 12.42
CA TYR A 72 14.28 -2.33 11.63
C TYR A 72 15.01 -3.30 10.69
N ASP A 73 14.60 -4.57 10.72
CA ASP A 73 15.10 -5.62 9.84
C ASP A 73 13.99 -5.99 8.86
N ASP A 74 14.11 -5.50 7.62
CA ASP A 74 13.18 -5.69 6.51
C ASP A 74 13.60 -6.81 5.53
N ASP A 75 14.78 -7.41 5.74
CA ASP A 75 15.38 -8.35 4.80
C ASP A 75 14.78 -9.78 4.89
N ARG A 76 14.03 -10.12 5.96
CA ARG A 76 13.53 -11.50 6.19
C ARG A 76 12.15 -11.61 6.85
N THR A 77 12.05 -11.25 8.12
CA THR A 77 10.87 -11.57 8.97
C THR A 77 10.20 -10.32 9.53
N ASN A 78 10.60 -9.14 9.06
CA ASN A 78 10.11 -7.85 9.53
C ASN A 78 10.20 -7.73 11.06
N ALA A 79 11.43 -7.54 11.54
CA ALA A 79 11.70 -7.44 12.97
C ALA A 79 12.00 -6.01 13.40
N ILE A 80 11.59 -5.67 14.62
CA ILE A 80 11.96 -4.45 15.31
C ILE A 80 12.89 -4.88 16.45
N ILE A 81 14.12 -4.42 16.42
CA ILE A 81 15.20 -4.83 17.33
C ILE A 81 15.54 -3.64 18.21
N ASN A 82 15.62 -3.87 19.51
CA ASN A 82 16.07 -2.88 20.48
C ASN A 82 17.52 -3.19 20.87
N ASP A 83 18.45 -2.33 20.45
CA ASP A 83 19.89 -2.52 20.67
C ASP A 83 20.33 -2.10 22.10
N LYS A 84 19.43 -1.59 22.95
CA LYS A 84 19.72 -1.26 24.36
C LYS A 84 19.56 -2.45 25.32
N LEU A 85 19.00 -3.57 24.87
CA LEU A 85 18.78 -4.80 25.66
C LEU A 85 19.74 -5.91 25.21
#